data_AF-A0AAX3A0A5-F1
#
_entry.id   AF-A0AAX3A0A5-F1
#
_cell.length_a   1.000
_cell.length_b   1.000
_cell.length_c   1.000
_cell.angle_alpha   90.00
_cell.angle_beta   90.00
_cell.angle_gamma   90.00
#
_symmetry.space_group_name_H-M   'P 1'
#
loop_
_entity.id
_entity.type
_entity.pdbx_description
1 polymer ?
#
loop_
_entity_poly.entity_id
_entity_poly.type
_entity_poly.pdbx_seq_one_letter_code
_entity_poly.pdbx_strand_id
1 'polypeptide(L)'
;MRLCRGCGSPLSKRSQKVYCGNACQAAARRDAWTKQWLESGEARINSHPGHYVRDYIADAQSGCCAICGATSVWQDLPLTLVMDHIDGNPTNNRRENLRLVCPNCDSQLPTYKARNRGNGRYYRRERYANGQSF
;
A
#
# COMPACT_ATOMS: atom_id res chain seq x y z
N MET A 1 -14.93 13.94 31.41
CA MET A 1 -14.07 14.61 30.40
C MET A 1 -13.99 13.70 29.17
N ARG A 2 -14.20 14.20 27.94
CA ARG A 2 -14.08 13.37 26.73
C ARG A 2 -12.63 13.32 26.26
N LEU A 3 -12.15 12.15 25.84
CA LEU A 3 -10.78 11.94 25.37
C LEU A 3 -10.76 11.67 23.86
N CYS A 4 -9.68 12.07 23.20
CA CYS A 4 -9.41 11.77 21.80
C CYS A 4 -9.21 10.26 21.60
N ARG A 5 -9.94 9.64 20.67
CA ARG A 5 -9.75 8.22 20.34
C ARG A 5 -8.41 7.92 19.64
N GLY A 6 -7.72 8.93 19.13
CA GLY A 6 -6.43 8.78 18.44
C GLY A 6 -5.22 8.88 19.39
N CYS A 7 -5.18 9.91 20.24
CA CYS A 7 -4.01 10.21 21.09
C CYS A 7 -4.30 10.20 22.60
N GLY A 8 -5.53 9.94 23.02
CA GLY A 8 -5.92 9.96 24.43
C GLY A 8 -6.04 11.36 25.06
N SER A 9 -5.60 12.42 24.40
CA SER A 9 -5.63 13.79 24.97
C SER A 9 -7.07 14.28 25.23
N PRO A 10 -7.29 15.11 26.27
CA PRO A 10 -8.59 15.72 26.53
C PRO A 10 -9.12 16.57 25.36
N LEU A 11 -10.41 16.44 25.08
CA LEU A 11 -11.10 17.27 24.09
C LEU A 11 -11.58 18.57 24.76
N SER A 12 -11.00 19.70 24.37
CA SER A 12 -11.25 21.01 24.97
C SER A 12 -12.34 21.82 24.26
N LYS A 13 -12.59 21.57 22.97
CA LYS A 13 -13.57 22.31 22.14
C LYS A 13 -14.87 21.53 21.95
N ARG A 14 -16.02 22.23 21.88
CA ARG A 14 -17.34 21.59 21.65
C ARG A 14 -17.45 20.84 20.31
N SER A 15 -16.71 21.30 19.29
CA SER A 15 -16.60 20.68 17.95
C SER A 15 -15.80 19.38 17.96
N GLN A 16 -14.90 19.19 18.92
CA GLN A 16 -14.14 17.95 19.08
C GLN A 16 -15.03 16.88 19.72
N LYS A 17 -15.61 16.00 18.89
CA LYS A 17 -16.49 14.92 19.35
C LYS A 17 -15.75 13.61 19.62
N VAL A 18 -14.85 13.23 18.70
CA VAL A 18 -14.19 11.92 18.67
C VAL A 18 -12.68 12.05 18.67
N TYR A 19 -12.16 13.02 17.92
CA TYR A 19 -10.73 13.27 17.77
C TYR A 19 -10.40 14.72 18.13
N CYS A 20 -9.18 14.97 18.59
CA CYS A 20 -8.68 16.33 18.85
C CYS A 20 -8.45 17.12 17.55
N GLY A 21 -8.28 16.43 16.41
CA GLY A 21 -8.15 17.05 15.10
C GLY A 21 -8.04 16.02 13.97
N ASN A 22 -7.93 16.53 12.74
CA ASN A 22 -7.88 15.72 11.52
C ASN A 22 -6.68 14.77 11.49
N ALA A 23 -5.53 15.17 12.04
CA ALA A 23 -4.35 14.31 12.12
C ALA A 23 -4.62 13.04 12.95
N CYS A 24 -5.19 13.19 14.15
CA CYS A 24 -5.57 12.03 14.98
C CYS A 24 -6.65 11.17 14.35
N GLN A 25 -7.61 11.79 13.64
CA GLN A 25 -8.61 11.03 12.90
C GLN A 25 -7.98 10.21 11.77
N ALA A 26 -7.04 10.79 11.02
CA ALA A 26 -6.35 10.13 9.92
C ALA A 26 -5.44 9.00 10.42
N ALA A 27 -4.69 9.22 11.50
CA ALA A 27 -3.86 8.20 12.14
C ALA A 27 -4.71 7.01 12.61
N ALA A 28 -5.77 7.26 13.38
CA ALA A 28 -6.66 6.20 13.86
C ALA A 28 -7.32 5.41 12.70
N ARG A 29 -7.67 6.08 11.59
CA ARG A 29 -8.16 5.40 10.37
C ARG A 29 -7.10 4.53 9.73
N ARG A 30 -5.87 5.03 9.61
CA ARG A 30 -4.71 4.29 9.07
C ARG A 30 -4.46 3.04 9.89
N ASP A 31 -4.45 3.15 11.22
CA ASP A 31 -4.21 2.03 12.13
C ASP A 31 -5.31 0.97 11.99
N ALA A 32 -6.57 1.40 11.97
CA ALA A 32 -7.71 0.49 11.79
C ALA A 32 -7.68 -0.24 10.45
N TRP A 33 -7.36 0.44 9.35
CA TRP A 33 -7.24 -0.18 8.03
C TRP A 33 -6.03 -1.10 7.92
N THR A 34 -4.89 -0.71 8.52
CA THR A 34 -3.70 -1.56 8.55
C THR A 34 -3.99 -2.84 9.32
N LYS A 35 -4.66 -2.74 10.48
CA LYS A 35 -5.10 -3.90 11.27
C LYS A 35 -6.02 -4.82 10.46
N GLN A 36 -7.08 -4.26 9.86
CA GLN A 36 -8.00 -5.04 9.03
C GLN A 36 -7.26 -5.77 7.90
N TRP A 37 -6.39 -5.05 7.19
CA TRP A 37 -5.61 -5.61 6.10
C TRP A 37 -4.68 -6.75 6.56
N LEU A 38 -3.98 -6.58 7.69
CA LEU A 38 -3.12 -7.62 8.23
C LEU A 38 -3.90 -8.88 8.66
N GLU A 39 -5.14 -8.71 9.12
CA GLU A 39 -5.99 -9.82 9.56
C GLU A 39 -6.66 -10.57 8.40
N SER A 40 -7.21 -9.87 7.40
CA SER A 40 -8.02 -10.49 6.33
C SER A 40 -7.36 -10.51 4.96
N GLY A 41 -6.31 -9.71 4.74
CA GLY A 41 -5.77 -9.42 3.40
C GLY A 41 -6.64 -8.44 2.61
N GLU A 42 -7.79 -8.00 3.13
CA GLU A 42 -8.64 -7.00 2.48
C GLU A 42 -8.04 -5.61 2.69
N ALA A 43 -7.49 -5.06 1.62
CA ALA A 43 -7.01 -3.69 1.60
C ALA A 43 -7.84 -2.84 0.64
N ARG A 44 -8.11 -1.61 1.05
CA ARG A 44 -8.46 -0.52 0.12
C ARG A 44 -7.23 -0.16 -0.71
N ILE A 45 -7.01 -0.85 -1.82
CA ILE A 45 -5.84 -0.66 -2.66
C ILE A 45 -5.89 0.69 -3.37
N ASN A 46 -4.80 1.43 -3.26
CA ASN A 46 -4.54 2.63 -4.02
C ASN A 46 -3.04 2.74 -4.33
N SER A 47 -2.66 3.50 -5.36
CA SER A 47 -1.28 3.56 -5.88
C SER A 47 -0.52 4.82 -5.47
N HIS A 48 -1.13 5.71 -4.68
CA HIS A 48 -0.53 6.99 -4.30
C HIS A 48 0.55 6.78 -3.23
N PRO A 49 1.62 7.60 -3.22
CA PRO A 49 2.57 7.68 -2.10
C PRO A 49 1.84 7.97 -0.77
N GLY A 50 2.30 7.39 0.35
CA GLY A 50 1.67 7.57 1.67
C GLY A 50 0.46 6.66 1.93
N HIS A 51 0.28 5.63 1.10
CA HIS A 51 -0.73 4.60 1.32
C HIS A 51 -0.28 3.63 2.42
N TYR A 52 -1.18 3.30 3.33
CA TYR A 52 -0.87 2.56 4.56
C TYR A 52 -0.24 1.17 4.32
N VAL A 53 -0.63 0.46 3.26
CA VAL A 53 0.00 -0.83 2.91
C VAL A 53 1.44 -0.62 2.46
N ARG A 54 1.67 0.40 1.63
CA ARG A 54 3.00 0.74 1.12
C ARG A 54 3.92 1.19 2.23
N ASP A 55 3.45 2.11 3.08
CA ASP A 55 4.23 2.65 4.18
C ASP A 55 4.61 1.53 5.17
N TYR A 56 3.65 0.66 5.53
CA TYR A 56 3.91 -0.48 6.40
C TYR A 56 4.99 -1.42 5.85
N ILE A 57 4.94 -1.73 4.55
CA ILE A 57 5.94 -2.61 3.91
C ILE A 57 7.29 -1.89 3.81
N ALA A 58 7.31 -0.60 3.50
CA ALA A 58 8.53 0.19 3.45
C ALA A 58 9.23 0.22 4.80
N ASP A 59 8.49 0.47 5.88
CA ASP A 59 9.02 0.48 7.25
C ASP A 59 9.58 -0.91 7.63
N ALA A 60 8.82 -1.97 7.34
CA ALA A 60 9.24 -3.35 7.59
C ALA A 60 10.48 -3.78 6.77
N GLN A 61 10.74 -3.13 5.64
CA GLN A 61 11.91 -3.37 4.78
C GLN A 61 13.01 -2.31 4.94
N SER A 62 12.89 -1.42 5.93
CA SER A 62 13.83 -0.31 6.13
C SER A 62 14.05 0.56 4.89
N GLY A 63 13.03 0.70 4.04
CA GLY A 63 13.10 1.46 2.79
C GLY A 63 13.95 0.82 1.69
N CYS A 64 14.32 -0.46 1.83
CA CYS A 64 15.18 -1.18 0.89
C CYS A 64 14.40 -2.18 0.02
N CYS A 65 14.99 -2.53 -1.13
CA CYS A 65 14.51 -3.59 -2.01
C CYS A 65 14.52 -4.95 -1.29
N ALA A 66 13.40 -5.67 -1.33
CA ALA A 66 13.25 -6.98 -0.72
C ALA A 66 14.13 -8.08 -1.35
N ILE A 67 14.65 -7.86 -2.56
CA ILE A 67 15.43 -8.87 -3.30
C ILE A 67 16.92 -8.60 -3.17
N CYS A 68 17.38 -7.39 -3.48
CA CYS A 68 18.81 -7.07 -3.52
C CYS A 68 19.29 -6.18 -2.37
N GLY A 69 18.40 -5.72 -1.49
CA GLY A 69 18.75 -4.82 -0.37
C GLY A 69 19.11 -3.38 -0.78
N ALA A 70 19.06 -3.04 -2.07
CA ALA A 70 19.32 -1.67 -2.54
C ALA A 70 18.38 -0.66 -1.87
N THR A 71 18.92 0.49 -1.49
CA THR A 71 18.15 1.58 -0.89
C THR A 71 17.22 2.25 -1.90
N SER A 72 16.33 3.11 -1.43
CA SER A 72 15.46 3.97 -2.24
C SER A 72 16.21 5.19 -2.83
N VAL A 73 17.50 5.05 -3.15
CA VAL A 73 18.32 6.09 -3.79
C VAL A 73 19.10 5.47 -4.96
N TRP A 74 19.14 6.17 -6.09
CA TRP A 74 19.92 5.78 -7.26
C TRP A 74 20.48 7.03 -7.93
N GLN A 75 21.81 7.07 -8.16
CA GLN A 75 22.50 8.24 -8.71
C GLN A 75 22.14 9.55 -7.98
N ASP A 76 22.20 9.51 -6.64
CA ASP A 76 21.87 10.62 -5.74
C ASP A 76 20.44 11.17 -5.85
N LEU A 77 19.55 10.46 -6.56
CA LEU A 77 18.14 10.79 -6.72
C LEU A 77 17.24 9.77 -6.03
N PRO A 78 16.05 10.18 -5.53
CA PRO A 78 15.08 9.25 -4.96
C PRO A 78 14.64 8.19 -5.97
N LEU A 79 14.79 6.92 -5.58
CA LEU A 79 14.33 5.77 -6.34
C LEU A 79 13.02 5.27 -5.74
N THR A 80 11.95 5.28 -6.54
CA THR A 80 10.67 4.70 -6.14
C THR A 80 10.73 3.18 -6.23
N LEU A 81 10.60 2.49 -5.10
CA LEU A 81 10.41 1.04 -5.09
C LEU A 81 9.02 0.67 -5.64
N VAL A 82 8.94 -0.40 -6.42
CA VAL A 82 7.72 -0.93 -7.02
C VAL A 82 7.03 -1.83 -5.99
N MET A 83 5.70 -1.70 -5.86
CA MET A 83 4.89 -2.67 -5.12
C MET A 83 4.72 -3.91 -6.00
N ASP A 84 5.28 -5.02 -5.56
CA ASP A 84 5.24 -6.30 -6.25
C ASP A 84 4.34 -7.29 -5.50
N HIS A 85 3.49 -7.97 -6.27
CA HIS A 85 2.71 -9.13 -5.85
C HIS A 85 3.48 -10.37 -6.27
N ILE A 86 3.95 -11.16 -5.30
CA ILE A 86 4.83 -12.32 -5.54
C ILE A 86 4.19 -13.32 -6.51
N ASP A 87 2.88 -13.56 -6.37
CA ASP A 87 2.11 -14.44 -7.26
C ASP A 87 1.63 -13.77 -8.56
N GLY A 88 1.87 -12.48 -8.74
CA GLY A 88 1.40 -11.68 -9.87
C GLY A 88 -0.12 -11.42 -9.88
N ASN A 89 -0.87 -11.83 -8.86
CA ASN A 89 -2.31 -11.59 -8.76
C ASN A 89 -2.60 -10.26 -8.02
N PRO A 90 -3.10 -9.23 -8.71
CA PRO A 90 -3.34 -7.92 -8.10
C PRO A 90 -4.48 -7.90 -7.07
N THR A 91 -5.25 -8.99 -6.92
CA THR A 91 -6.30 -9.11 -5.89
C THR A 91 -5.80 -9.77 -4.61
N ASN A 92 -4.67 -10.49 -4.65
CA ASN A 92 -4.09 -11.13 -3.48
C ASN A 92 -3.23 -10.14 -2.69
N ASN A 93 -3.87 -9.34 -1.85
CA ASN A 93 -3.19 -8.29 -1.11
C ASN A 93 -2.69 -8.74 0.26
N ARG A 94 -2.59 -10.04 0.53
CA ARG A 94 -2.07 -10.52 1.82
C ARG A 94 -0.64 -10.05 2.05
N ARG A 95 -0.28 -9.75 3.31
CA ARG A 95 1.03 -9.17 3.66
C ARG A 95 2.19 -10.00 3.13
N GLU A 96 2.09 -11.33 3.23
CA GLU A 96 3.09 -12.29 2.76
C GLU A 96 3.24 -12.32 1.24
N ASN A 97 2.24 -11.88 0.48
CA ASN A 97 2.28 -11.82 -0.98
C ASN A 97 2.82 -10.47 -1.50
N LEU A 98 2.99 -9.48 -0.62
CA LEU A 98 3.41 -8.13 -0.99
C LEU A 98 4.84 -7.83 -0.56
N ARG A 99 5.59 -7.20 -1.46
CA ARG A 99 6.94 -6.69 -1.19
C ARG A 99 7.25 -5.44 -2.00
N LEU A 100 8.20 -4.64 -1.53
CA LEU A 100 8.76 -3.54 -2.32
C LEU A 100 10.07 -3.96 -2.97
N VAL A 101 10.20 -3.78 -4.27
CA VAL A 101 11.38 -4.14 -5.07
C VAL A 101 11.88 -2.96 -5.88
N CYS A 102 13.19 -2.89 -6.17
CA CYS A 102 13.71 -1.84 -7.05
C CYS A 102 13.33 -2.16 -8.52
N PRO A 103 13.30 -1.14 -9.42
CA PRO A 103 12.95 -1.35 -10.83
C PRO A 103 13.83 -2.39 -11.55
N ASN A 104 15.10 -2.49 -11.16
CA ASN A 104 16.02 -3.46 -11.75
C ASN A 104 15.65 -4.91 -11.37
N CYS A 105 15.30 -5.16 -10.11
CA CYS A 105 14.82 -6.47 -9.68
C CYS A 105 13.42 -6.77 -10.25
N ASP A 106 12.51 -5.80 -10.24
CA ASP A 106 11.16 -5.92 -10.84
C ASP A 106 11.24 -6.41 -12.29
N SER A 107 12.13 -5.80 -13.09
CA SER A 107 12.32 -6.15 -14.50
C SER A 107 12.76 -7.59 -14.76
N GLN A 108 13.30 -8.27 -13.75
CA GLN A 108 13.79 -9.65 -13.82
C GLN A 108 12.75 -10.66 -13.34
N LEU A 109 11.63 -10.20 -12.78
CA LEU A 109 10.60 -11.10 -12.26
C LEU A 109 9.88 -11.85 -13.38
N PRO A 110 9.46 -13.11 -13.13
CA PRO A 110 8.58 -13.86 -14.04
C PRO A 110 7.23 -13.16 -14.25
N THR A 111 6.78 -12.35 -13.29
CA THR A 111 5.52 -11.59 -13.31
C THR A 111 5.68 -10.19 -13.90
N TYR A 112 6.81 -9.86 -14.51
CA TYR A 112 7.03 -8.53 -15.06
C TYR A 112 6.24 -8.29 -16.36
N LYS A 113 5.38 -7.26 -16.35
CA LYS A 113 4.63 -6.75 -17.51
C LYS A 113 3.92 -7.87 -18.30
N ALA A 114 4.24 -8.01 -19.59
CA ALA A 114 3.61 -8.98 -20.49
C ALA A 114 3.90 -10.43 -20.11
N ARG A 115 4.91 -10.70 -19.26
CA ARG A 115 5.17 -12.05 -18.74
C ARG A 115 4.06 -12.52 -17.78
N ASN A 116 3.37 -11.59 -17.13
CA ASN A 116 2.21 -11.89 -16.26
C ASN A 116 0.87 -11.94 -17.01
N ARG A 117 0.90 -12.45 -18.24
CA ARG A 117 -0.29 -12.62 -19.06
C ARG A 117 -1.20 -13.65 -18.39
N GLY A 118 -2.47 -13.32 -18.19
CA GLY A 118 -3.43 -14.21 -17.55
C GLY A 118 -3.80 -13.82 -16.12
N ASN A 119 -2.88 -13.24 -15.35
CA ASN A 119 -3.10 -12.91 -13.94
C ASN A 119 -3.33 -11.41 -13.69
N GLY A 120 -3.23 -10.57 -14.72
CA GLY A 120 -3.52 -9.14 -14.61
C GLY A 120 -4.99 -8.84 -14.28
N ARG A 121 -5.29 -7.56 -14.10
CA ARG A 121 -6.61 -7.03 -13.68
C ARG A 121 -7.75 -7.53 -14.60
N TYR A 122 -8.50 -8.54 -14.14
CA TYR A 122 -9.52 -9.21 -14.95
C TYR A 122 -10.58 -8.22 -15.49
N TYR A 123 -11.02 -7.30 -14.64
CA TYR A 123 -12.04 -6.30 -14.98
C TYR A 123 -11.62 -5.40 -16.16
N ARG A 124 -10.32 -5.18 -16.39
CA ARG A 124 -9.84 -4.41 -17.55
C ARG A 124 -10.02 -5.21 -18.85
N ARG A 125 -9.73 -6.52 -18.80
CA ARG A 125 -9.89 -7.42 -19.95
C ARG A 125 -11.36 -7.57 -20.32
N GLU A 126 -12.22 -7.71 -19.31
CA GLU A 126 -13.68 -7.77 -19.50
C GLU A 126 -14.22 -6.49 -20.15
N ARG A 127 -13.81 -5.30 -19.68
CA ARG A 127 -14.19 -4.03 -20.31
C ARG A 127 -13.77 -3.95 -21.78
N TYR A 128 -12.54 -4.34 -22.12
CA TYR A 128 -12.08 -4.35 -23.51
C TYR A 128 -12.82 -5.37 -24.38
N ALA A 129 -13.12 -6.56 -23.84
CA ALA A 129 -13.95 -7.55 -24.53
C ALA A 129 -15.37 -7.02 -24.80
N ASN A 130 -15.90 -6.19 -23.89
CA ASN A 130 -17.18 -5.51 -24.03
C ASN A 130 -17.12 -4.23 -24.88
N GLY A 131 -16.00 -3.95 -25.56
CA GLY A 131 -15.85 -2.78 -26.43
C GLY A 131 -15.76 -1.43 -25.70
N GLN A 132 -15.53 -1.43 -24.39
CA GLN A 132 -15.45 -0.22 -23.58
C GLN A 132 -14.00 0.25 -23.46
N SER A 133 -13.71 1.47 -23.92
CA SER A 133 -12.44 2.16 -23.61
C SER A 133 -12.47 2.73 -22.18
N PHE A 134 -11.29 3.12 -21.67
CA PHE A 134 -11.20 3.92 -20.46
C PHE A 134 -11.60 5.37 -20.70
#